data_AF-A0A246PQI0-F1
#
_entry.id   AF-A0A246PQI0-F1
#
_cell.length_a   1.000
_cell.length_b   1.000
_cell.length_c   1.000
_cell.angle_alpha   90.00
_cell.angle_beta   90.00
_cell.angle_gamma   90.00
#
_symmetry.space_group_name_H-M   'P 1'
#
loop_
_entity.id
_entity.type
_entity.pdbx_description
1 polymer ?
#
loop_
_entity_poly.entity_id
_entity_poly.type
_entity_poly.pdbx_seq_one_letter_code
_entity_poly.pdbx_strand_id
1 'polypeptide(L)'
;MKKAISFFLLLLCLIAVNETYAYSPKSLPISQNSDQWKVNIDEPKNIGNNMLQAKEDEFKTYQFSVKNVGNSEVYNVQVEVFRNEPKTKTKYELFSRKESRLASGKTRFEHANFPVATKADEVDVIITWQEHPFRSMRNGQKVESRKFKEHFVFKDEKNN
;
A
#
# COMPACT_ATOMS: atom_id res chain seq x y z
N MET A 1 5.31 -7.53 49.78
CA MET A 1 6.13 -7.82 48.57
C MET A 1 5.29 -8.27 47.36
N LYS A 2 4.40 -9.28 47.48
CA LYS A 2 3.58 -9.76 46.34
C LYS A 2 2.72 -8.69 45.63
N LYS A 3 2.11 -7.75 46.39
CA LYS A 3 1.32 -6.64 45.83
C LYS A 3 2.16 -5.59 45.08
N ALA A 4 3.40 -5.34 45.54
CA ALA A 4 4.32 -4.42 44.87
C ALA A 4 4.86 -5.01 43.56
N ILE A 5 5.13 -6.33 43.54
CA ILE A 5 5.53 -7.06 42.33
C ILE A 5 4.40 -7.05 41.28
N SER A 6 3.15 -7.25 41.71
CA SER A 6 1.98 -7.20 40.82
C SER A 6 1.76 -5.81 40.23
N PHE A 7 1.99 -4.75 41.01
CA PHE A 7 1.87 -3.37 40.54
C PHE A 7 2.98 -3.03 39.54
N PHE A 8 4.21 -3.50 39.80
CA PHE A 8 5.34 -3.30 38.90
C PHE A 8 5.17 -4.07 37.56
N LEU A 9 4.58 -5.27 37.59
CA LEU A 9 4.24 -6.02 36.38
C LEU A 9 3.18 -5.31 35.53
N LEU A 10 2.16 -4.71 36.17
CA LEU A 10 1.12 -3.95 35.46
C LEU A 10 1.69 -2.69 34.81
N LEU A 11 2.64 -2.04 35.47
CA LEU A 11 3.36 -0.86 34.95
C LEU A 11 4.21 -1.21 33.73
N LEU A 12 4.85 -2.39 33.72
CA LEU A 12 5.66 -2.89 32.60
C LEU A 12 4.82 -3.19 31.34
N CYS A 13 3.57 -3.61 31.48
CA CYS A 13 2.67 -3.84 30.35
C CYS A 13 2.25 -2.55 29.64
N LEU A 14 2.25 -1.40 30.33
CA LEU A 14 1.88 -0.10 29.73
C LEU A 14 2.99 0.49 28.85
N ILE A 15 4.24 0.06 29.03
CA ILE A 15 5.41 0.55 28.27
C ILE A 15 5.68 -0.30 27.02
N ALA A 16 4.95 -1.40 26.83
CA ALA A 16 5.12 -2.33 25.72
C ALA A 16 4.23 -2.01 24.51
N VAL A 17 3.77 -0.77 24.37
CA VAL A 17 3.31 -0.26 23.07
C VAL A 17 4.55 -0.03 22.22
N ASN A 18 4.91 -1.05 21.44
CA ASN A 18 5.84 -0.88 20.34
C ASN A 18 5.26 0.22 19.43
N GLU A 19 5.95 1.36 19.38
CA GLU A 19 5.89 2.31 18.28
C GLU A 19 6.11 1.50 16.99
N THR A 20 5.02 1.12 16.33
CA THR A 20 5.09 0.60 14.98
C THR A 20 5.70 1.70 14.13
N TYR A 21 6.79 1.40 13.41
CA TYR A 21 7.47 2.33 12.51
C TYR A 21 6.45 3.06 11.61
N ALA A 22 6.06 4.27 12.03
CA ALA A 22 5.44 5.24 11.15
C ALA A 22 6.58 5.82 10.32
N TYR A 23 6.98 5.10 9.26
CA TYR A 23 7.68 5.75 8.17
C TYR A 23 6.69 6.79 7.62
N SER A 24 6.90 8.06 7.98
CA SER A 24 6.20 9.24 7.44
C SER A 24 7.07 9.86 6.37
N PRO A 25 7.00 9.36 5.14
CA PRO A 25 7.79 9.94 4.09
C PRO A 25 7.23 11.30 3.68
N LYS A 26 8.17 12.17 3.31
CA LYS A 26 7.96 13.58 3.02
C LYS A 26 7.55 13.73 1.56
N SER A 27 6.25 13.89 1.32
CA SER A 27 5.63 14.18 0.02
C SER A 27 5.87 13.15 -1.10
N LEU A 28 4.97 13.12 -2.09
CA LEU A 28 5.16 12.31 -3.31
C LEU A 28 6.20 13.01 -4.21
N PRO A 29 7.19 12.30 -4.79
CA PRO A 29 7.32 10.84 -4.93
C PRO A 29 7.98 10.12 -3.73
N ILE A 30 7.68 8.83 -3.56
CA ILE A 30 7.77 8.14 -2.28
C ILE A 30 7.75 6.60 -2.41
N SER A 31 8.45 5.90 -1.51
CA SER A 31 8.42 4.42 -1.42
C SER A 31 8.01 3.95 -0.03
N GLN A 32 7.17 2.93 0.08
CA GLN A 32 6.93 2.19 1.33
C GLN A 32 7.20 0.70 1.15
N ASN A 33 7.56 0.02 2.24
CA ASN A 33 7.90 -1.40 2.21
C ASN A 33 7.24 -2.12 3.39
N SER A 34 6.85 -3.36 3.17
CA SER A 34 6.50 -4.37 4.16
C SER A 34 7.32 -5.64 3.92
N ASP A 35 7.07 -6.70 4.69
CA ASP A 35 7.69 -8.01 4.46
C ASP A 35 7.31 -8.61 3.10
N GLN A 36 6.12 -8.27 2.57
CA GLN A 36 5.60 -8.84 1.33
C GLN A 36 5.76 -7.89 0.13
N TRP A 37 5.63 -6.58 0.34
CA TRP A 37 5.47 -5.61 -0.75
C TRP A 37 6.45 -4.46 -0.64
N LYS A 38 7.01 -4.07 -1.78
CA LYS A 38 7.59 -2.73 -1.98
C LYS A 38 6.67 -1.97 -2.93
N VAL A 39 6.11 -0.86 -2.43
CA VAL A 39 5.19 0.02 -3.15
C VAL A 39 5.91 1.32 -3.45
N ASN A 40 5.90 1.74 -4.71
CA ASN A 40 6.58 2.95 -5.14
C ASN A 40 5.65 3.88 -5.92
N ILE A 41 5.67 5.16 -5.58
CA ILE A 41 5.09 6.25 -6.35
C ILE A 41 6.26 7.16 -6.76
N ASP A 42 6.75 7.02 -7.98
CA ASP A 42 7.89 7.76 -8.51
C ASP A 42 7.48 9.03 -9.26
N GLU A 43 8.49 9.81 -9.65
CA GLU A 43 8.35 10.86 -10.66
C GLU A 43 7.68 10.33 -11.94
N PRO A 44 6.93 11.18 -12.67
CA PRO A 44 6.25 10.76 -13.89
C PRO A 44 7.24 10.32 -14.96
N LYS A 45 6.84 9.35 -15.77
CA LYS A 45 7.67 8.83 -16.85
C LYS A 45 7.71 9.86 -17.98
N ASN A 46 8.92 10.28 -18.35
CA ASN A 46 9.13 11.23 -19.44
C ASN A 46 9.16 10.49 -20.79
N ILE A 47 7.99 10.26 -21.40
CA ILE A 47 7.85 9.63 -22.73
C ILE A 47 7.29 10.60 -23.78
N GLY A 48 7.57 11.89 -23.65
CA GLY A 48 7.11 12.92 -24.59
C GLY A 48 5.59 13.16 -24.55
N ASN A 49 5.09 13.81 -25.61
CA ASN A 49 3.77 14.47 -25.66
C ASN A 49 2.55 13.53 -25.58
N ASN A 50 2.76 12.22 -25.59
CA ASN A 50 1.69 11.22 -25.67
C ASN A 50 1.18 10.74 -24.30
N MET A 51 1.76 11.22 -23.21
CA MET A 51 1.32 10.91 -21.84
C MET A 51 0.66 12.11 -21.17
N LEU A 52 -0.21 11.83 -20.20
CA LEU A 52 -0.82 12.86 -19.37
C LEU A 52 0.28 13.67 -18.68
N GLN A 53 0.26 14.97 -18.91
CA GLN A 53 1.16 15.93 -18.28
C GLN A 53 0.47 16.55 -17.09
N ALA A 54 1.25 16.95 -16.09
CA ALA A 54 0.74 17.72 -14.96
C ALA A 54 0.07 19.01 -15.47
N LYS A 55 -0.95 19.45 -14.75
CA LYS A 55 -1.62 20.73 -14.99
C LYS A 55 -1.52 21.56 -13.73
N GLU A 56 -0.92 22.74 -13.89
CA GLU A 56 -0.72 23.70 -12.80
C GLU A 56 -2.04 23.94 -12.04
N ASP A 57 -1.94 24.00 -10.71
CA ASP A 57 -3.03 24.12 -9.75
C ASP A 57 -4.14 23.04 -9.78
N GLU A 58 -4.15 22.12 -10.74
CA GLU A 58 -5.16 21.07 -10.84
C GLU A 58 -4.65 19.71 -10.37
N PHE A 59 -3.57 19.19 -10.98
CA PHE A 59 -3.00 17.89 -10.61
C PHE A 59 -1.53 17.75 -11.02
N LYS A 60 -0.79 16.97 -10.23
CA LYS A 60 0.53 16.43 -10.59
C LYS A 60 0.36 15.02 -11.13
N THR A 61 1.34 14.55 -11.91
CA THR A 61 1.36 13.18 -12.41
C THR A 61 2.50 12.40 -11.77
N TYR A 62 2.27 11.11 -11.54
CA TYR A 62 3.23 10.21 -10.91
C TYR A 62 3.28 8.86 -11.61
N GLN A 63 4.37 8.12 -11.43
CA GLN A 63 4.48 6.73 -11.84
C GLN A 63 4.25 5.82 -10.63
N PHE A 64 3.60 4.68 -10.80
CA PHE A 64 3.35 3.70 -9.75
C PHE A 64 3.97 2.35 -10.08
N SER A 65 4.47 1.63 -9.08
CA SER A 65 4.84 0.23 -9.20
C SER A 65 4.70 -0.54 -7.88
N VAL A 66 4.45 -1.86 -7.98
CA VAL A 66 4.46 -2.78 -6.85
C VAL A 66 5.39 -3.94 -7.14
N LYS A 67 6.29 -4.21 -6.21
CA LYS A 67 7.17 -5.38 -6.25
C LYS A 67 6.82 -6.34 -5.13
N ASN A 68 6.67 -7.62 -5.47
CA ASN A 68 6.64 -8.67 -4.46
C ASN A 68 8.07 -8.87 -3.95
N VAL A 69 8.33 -8.53 -2.68
CA VAL A 69 9.62 -8.73 -2.01
C VAL A 69 9.60 -9.88 -1.00
N GLY A 70 8.44 -10.47 -0.75
CA GLY A 70 8.31 -11.64 0.10
C GLY A 70 8.97 -12.88 -0.51
N ASN A 71 9.21 -13.89 0.32
CA ASN A 71 10.02 -15.06 -0.04
C ASN A 71 9.34 -16.04 -1.02
N SER A 72 8.08 -15.81 -1.39
CA SER A 72 7.31 -16.74 -2.20
C SER A 72 6.45 -16.01 -3.22
N GLU A 73 6.09 -16.74 -4.27
CA GLU A 73 5.07 -16.28 -5.20
C GLU A 73 3.71 -16.17 -4.53
N VAL A 74 2.88 -15.29 -5.08
CA VAL A 74 1.53 -15.05 -4.61
C VAL A 74 0.56 -15.00 -5.78
N TYR A 75 -0.71 -15.17 -5.50
CA TYR A 75 -1.78 -15.38 -6.47
C TYR A 75 -2.91 -14.39 -6.26
N ASN A 76 -3.68 -14.17 -7.34
CA ASN A 76 -4.87 -13.32 -7.35
C ASN A 76 -4.62 -11.96 -6.69
N VAL A 77 -3.48 -11.36 -7.05
CA VAL A 77 -3.07 -10.07 -6.51
C VAL A 77 -3.98 -9.00 -7.09
N GLN A 78 -4.56 -8.17 -6.24
CA GLN A 78 -5.34 -7.02 -6.62
C GLN A 78 -4.75 -5.79 -5.95
N VAL A 79 -4.47 -4.77 -6.74
CA VAL A 79 -3.98 -3.46 -6.29
C VAL A 79 -5.03 -2.43 -6.65
N GLU A 80 -5.47 -1.67 -5.65
CA GLU A 80 -6.44 -0.59 -5.79
C GLU A 80 -5.82 0.67 -5.22
N VAL A 81 -5.82 1.75 -6.00
CA VAL A 81 -5.19 3.01 -5.64
C VAL A 81 -6.23 4.11 -5.62
N PHE A 82 -6.29 4.84 -4.52
CA PHE A 82 -7.24 5.92 -4.29
C PHE A 82 -6.49 7.18 -3.86
N ARG A 83 -7.11 8.33 -4.07
CA ARG A 83 -6.72 9.59 -3.42
C ARG A 83 -7.88 10.19 -2.66
N ASN A 84 -7.59 10.98 -1.65
CA ASN A 84 -8.62 11.75 -0.98
C ASN A 84 -9.07 12.97 -1.82
N GLU A 85 -10.17 13.58 -1.37
CA GLU A 85 -10.74 14.80 -1.91
C GLU A 85 -11.04 15.77 -0.76
N PRO A 86 -10.84 17.08 -0.96
CA PRO A 86 -11.14 18.05 0.09
C PRO A 86 -12.60 18.00 0.52
N LYS A 87 -12.83 18.20 1.83
CA LYS A 87 -14.16 18.33 2.44
C LYS A 87 -15.04 17.08 2.33
N THR A 88 -14.49 15.92 1.98
CA THR A 88 -15.22 14.65 1.95
C THR A 88 -14.41 13.50 2.52
N LYS A 89 -15.11 12.49 3.06
CA LYS A 89 -14.51 11.22 3.48
C LYS A 89 -14.39 10.23 2.31
N THR A 90 -15.10 10.49 1.20
CA THR A 90 -15.09 9.65 0.01
C THR A 90 -13.77 9.83 -0.74
N LYS A 91 -13.08 8.73 -1.01
CA LYS A 91 -11.84 8.71 -1.79
C LYS A 91 -12.15 8.33 -3.23
N TYR A 92 -11.42 8.91 -4.17
CA TYR A 92 -11.61 8.69 -5.60
C TYR A 92 -10.58 7.70 -6.10
N GLU A 93 -11.05 6.72 -6.88
CA GLU A 93 -10.18 5.75 -7.52
C GLU A 93 -9.27 6.46 -8.53
N LEU A 94 -7.98 6.11 -8.48
CA LEU A 94 -7.02 6.45 -9.52
C LEU A 94 -6.94 5.31 -10.54
N PHE A 95 -6.81 4.07 -10.06
CA PHE A 95 -6.91 2.86 -10.86
C PHE A 95 -7.00 1.61 -9.98
N SER A 96 -7.48 0.53 -10.57
CA SER A 96 -7.38 -0.83 -10.02
C SER A 96 -6.80 -1.78 -11.06
N ARG A 97 -5.97 -2.72 -10.61
CA ARG A 97 -5.37 -3.76 -11.46
C ARG A 97 -5.32 -5.10 -10.76
N LYS A 98 -5.37 -6.17 -11.54
CA LYS A 98 -5.28 -7.55 -11.06
C LYS A 98 -4.14 -8.30 -11.76
N GLU A 99 -3.49 -9.17 -11.02
CA GLU A 99 -2.49 -10.10 -11.52
C GLU A 99 -2.81 -11.50 -11.01
N SER A 100 -2.89 -12.47 -11.91
CA SER A 100 -3.20 -13.85 -11.52
C SER A 100 -2.11 -14.48 -10.65
N ARG A 101 -0.85 -14.13 -10.92
CA ARG A 101 0.32 -14.70 -10.27
C ARG A 101 1.49 -13.71 -10.29
N LEU A 102 2.15 -13.52 -9.15
CA LEU A 102 3.29 -12.64 -9.02
C LEU A 102 4.43 -13.33 -8.25
N ALA A 103 5.49 -13.67 -8.96
CA ALA A 103 6.67 -14.30 -8.37
C ALA A 103 7.44 -13.35 -7.44
N SER A 104 8.14 -13.93 -6.46
CA SER A 104 9.06 -13.19 -5.58
C SER A 104 10.12 -12.45 -6.40
N GLY A 105 10.45 -11.24 -5.96
CA GLY A 105 11.44 -10.36 -6.58
C GLY A 105 10.96 -9.72 -7.88
N LYS A 106 9.74 -9.98 -8.37
CA LYS A 106 9.21 -9.38 -9.59
C LYS A 106 8.39 -8.12 -9.30
N THR A 107 8.61 -7.11 -10.13
CA THR A 107 7.79 -5.90 -10.20
C THR A 107 6.66 -6.12 -11.19
N ARG A 108 5.44 -5.75 -10.78
CA ARG A 108 4.25 -5.66 -11.63
C ARG A 108 3.44 -4.43 -11.21
N PHE A 109 2.26 -4.29 -11.81
CA PHE A 109 1.37 -3.16 -11.54
C PHE A 109 2.03 -1.82 -11.82
N GLU A 110 2.68 -1.71 -12.97
CA GLU A 110 3.24 -0.45 -13.42
C GLU A 110 2.12 0.40 -14.01
N HIS A 111 1.97 1.63 -13.49
CA HIS A 111 1.05 2.62 -14.04
C HIS A 111 1.81 3.93 -14.25
N ALA A 112 1.94 4.36 -15.50
CA ALA A 112 2.58 5.64 -15.80
C ALA A 112 1.59 6.79 -15.63
N ASN A 113 2.10 7.93 -15.18
CA ASN A 113 1.51 9.27 -15.21
C ASN A 113 0.04 9.34 -14.74
N PHE A 114 -0.28 8.68 -13.62
CA PHE A 114 -1.61 8.81 -13.03
C PHE A 114 -1.76 10.20 -12.34
N PRO A 115 -2.92 10.87 -12.45
CA PRO A 115 -3.11 12.21 -11.92
C PRO A 115 -3.49 12.20 -10.43
N VAL A 116 -2.73 12.93 -9.62
CA VAL A 116 -3.06 13.21 -8.22
C VAL A 116 -3.36 14.70 -8.10
N ALA A 117 -4.57 15.04 -7.67
CA ALA A 117 -4.98 16.43 -7.56
C ALA A 117 -4.06 17.21 -6.61
N THR A 118 -3.74 18.46 -6.93
CA THR A 118 -2.87 19.33 -6.10
C THR A 118 -3.42 19.53 -4.69
N LYS A 119 -4.74 19.47 -4.55
CA LYS A 119 -5.51 19.58 -3.32
C LYS A 119 -5.67 18.26 -2.55
N ALA A 120 -5.24 17.13 -3.10
CA ALA A 120 -5.16 15.86 -2.38
C ALA A 120 -3.89 15.85 -1.53
N ASP A 121 -3.99 15.31 -0.32
CA ASP A 121 -2.89 15.16 0.62
C ASP A 121 -2.65 13.69 1.01
N GLU A 122 -3.47 12.76 0.50
CA GLU A 122 -3.39 11.35 0.82
C GLU A 122 -3.63 10.49 -0.42
N VAL A 123 -2.75 9.51 -0.62
CA VAL A 123 -2.91 8.40 -1.57
C VAL A 123 -2.92 7.09 -0.81
N ASP A 124 -3.95 6.29 -1.02
CA ASP A 124 -4.09 4.96 -0.45
C ASP A 124 -3.79 3.92 -1.50
N VAL A 125 -2.99 2.93 -1.11
CA VAL A 125 -2.75 1.74 -1.91
C VAL A 125 -3.19 0.54 -1.09
N ILE A 126 -4.21 -0.15 -1.58
CA ILE A 126 -4.70 -1.39 -0.99
C ILE A 126 -4.21 -2.54 -1.86
N ILE A 127 -3.48 -3.47 -1.25
CA ILE A 127 -3.01 -4.68 -1.91
C ILE A 127 -3.66 -5.87 -1.24
N THR A 128 -4.27 -6.73 -2.03
CA THR A 128 -4.78 -8.01 -1.57
C THR A 128 -4.22 -9.15 -2.40
N TRP A 129 -3.99 -10.30 -1.79
CA TRP A 129 -3.41 -11.47 -2.46
C TRP A 129 -3.75 -12.77 -1.71
N GLN A 130 -3.37 -13.90 -2.28
CA GLN A 130 -3.42 -15.22 -1.66
C GLN A 130 -2.05 -15.91 -1.82
N GLU A 131 -1.61 -16.69 -0.84
CA GLU A 131 -0.36 -17.49 -0.97
C GLU A 131 -0.50 -18.62 -2.00
N HIS A 132 -1.73 -19.11 -2.19
CA HIS A 132 -2.11 -20.13 -3.18
C HIS A 132 -3.54 -19.81 -3.64
N PRO A 133 -3.96 -20.15 -4.87
CA PRO A 133 -5.31 -19.82 -5.33
C PRO A 133 -6.41 -20.64 -4.64
N PHE A 134 -6.10 -21.86 -4.20
CA PHE A 134 -7.03 -22.75 -3.50
C PHE A 134 -6.30 -23.63 -2.48
N ARG A 135 -7.06 -24.14 -1.49
CA ARG A 135 -6.64 -25.19 -0.56
C ARG A 135 -7.44 -26.45 -0.82
N SER A 136 -6.78 -27.61 -0.75
CA SER A 136 -7.44 -28.91 -0.89
C SER A 136 -7.93 -29.39 0.48
N MET A 137 -9.21 -29.74 0.56
CA MET A 137 -9.84 -30.37 1.72
C MET A 137 -9.53 -31.87 1.74
N ARG A 138 -9.73 -32.53 2.90
CA ARG A 138 -9.51 -33.99 3.06
C ARG A 138 -10.35 -34.83 2.10
N ASN A 139 -11.53 -34.34 1.71
CA ASN A 139 -12.43 -34.96 0.74
C ASN A 139 -12.07 -34.64 -0.73
N GLY A 140 -10.95 -33.98 -0.99
CA GLY A 140 -10.52 -33.58 -2.34
C GLY A 140 -11.17 -32.29 -2.87
N GLN A 141 -12.14 -31.70 -2.16
CA GLN A 141 -12.76 -30.44 -2.56
C GLN A 141 -11.74 -29.30 -2.53
N LYS A 142 -11.69 -28.50 -3.59
CA LYS A 142 -10.92 -27.25 -3.62
C LYS A 142 -11.78 -26.12 -3.09
N VAL A 143 -11.24 -25.38 -2.11
CA VAL A 143 -11.86 -24.18 -1.55
C VAL A 143 -10.91 -23.01 -1.76
N GLU A 144 -11.46 -21.83 -2.01
CA GLU A 144 -10.66 -20.61 -2.16
C GLU A 144 -9.75 -20.40 -0.93
N SER A 145 -8.51 -20.01 -1.19
CA SER A 145 -7.56 -19.74 -0.11
C SER A 145 -7.88 -18.45 0.65
N ARG A 146 -7.35 -18.35 1.87
CA ARG A 146 -7.37 -17.11 2.64
C ARG A 146 -6.78 -15.95 1.82
N LYS A 147 -7.56 -14.88 1.71
CA LYS A 147 -7.14 -13.61 1.13
C LYS A 147 -6.49 -12.75 2.22
N PHE A 148 -5.33 -12.18 1.92
CA PHE A 148 -4.58 -11.25 2.75
C PHE A 148 -4.78 -9.82 2.24
N LYS A 149 -4.57 -8.84 3.11
CA LYS A 149 -4.68 -7.41 2.79
C LYS A 149 -3.59 -6.63 3.50
N GLU A 150 -2.93 -5.74 2.77
CA GLU A 150 -2.11 -4.66 3.29
C GLU A 150 -2.61 -3.32 2.74
N HIS A 151 -2.40 -2.27 3.52
CA HIS A 151 -2.83 -0.91 3.21
C HIS A 151 -1.68 0.04 3.47
N PHE A 152 -1.23 0.71 2.42
CA PHE A 152 -0.18 1.72 2.44
C PHE A 152 -0.84 3.10 2.29
N VAL A 153 -0.47 4.03 3.16
CA VAL A 153 -1.01 5.39 3.17
C VAL A 153 0.16 6.35 2.96
N PHE A 154 0.12 7.10 1.87
CA PHE A 154 1.11 8.10 1.53
C PHE A 154 0.50 9.47 1.77
N LYS A 155 1.10 10.25 2.68
CA LYS A 155 0.62 11.59 3.03
C LYS A 155 1.59 12.66 2.58
N ASP A 156 1.05 13.78 2.11
CA ASP A 156 1.81 15.00 1.85
C ASP A 156 1.84 15.82 3.15
N GLU A 157 3.01 16.06 3.74
CA GLU A 157 3.15 17.00 4.85
C GLU A 157 3.08 18.43 4.29
N LYS A 158 1.87 18.90 4.01
CA LYS A 158 1.67 20.34 3.84
C LYS A 158 1.68 20.97 5.23
N ASN A 159 2.79 21.62 5.55
CA ASN A 159 3.09 22.46 6.71
C ASN A 159 1.86 22.89 7.53
N ASN A 160 1.89 22.58 8.83
CA ASN A 160 1.14 23.33 9.85
C ASN A 160 1.48 24.82 9.80
#